data_AF-A0AAV0X795-F1
#
_entry.id   AF-A0AAV0X795-F1
#
_cell.length_a   1.000
_cell.length_b   1.000
_cell.length_c   1.000
_cell.angle_alpha   90.00
_cell.angle_beta   90.00
_cell.angle_gamma   90.00
#
_symmetry.space_group_name_H-M   'P 1'
#
loop_
_entity.id
_entity.type
_entity.pdbx_description
1 polymer ?
#
loop_
_entity_poly.entity_id
_entity_poly.type
_entity_poly.pdbx_seq_one_letter_code
_entity_poly.pdbx_strand_id
1 'polypeptide(L)'
;MEFKKPKLEPIYRPTRRKTNKIIDHNIIDIEETTQTFTNLITDSANMTIGTTNQTKKPRVPWWNEKIKEAISNKNKALTSFKKNKTSENVIELQRLRAKSKFLIKNSKRESWNIYTSTINGKTSPSQVWRKIKSLKAYHVTTT
;
A
#
# COMPACT_ATOMS: atom_id res chain seq x y z
N MET A 1 -17.73 -40.68 9.55
CA MET A 1 -16.54 -39.79 9.55
C MET A 1 -16.77 -38.71 10.58
N GLU A 2 -16.19 -38.86 11.77
CA GLU A 2 -16.32 -37.87 12.84
C GLU A 2 -15.40 -36.67 12.56
N PHE A 3 -15.97 -35.48 12.51
CA PHE A 3 -15.21 -34.24 12.42
C PHE A 3 -14.60 -33.94 13.80
N LYS A 4 -13.30 -34.17 13.94
CA LYS A 4 -12.52 -33.65 15.09
C LYS A 4 -12.64 -32.13 15.11
N LYS A 5 -13.41 -31.59 16.05
CA LYS A 5 -13.43 -30.16 16.33
C LYS A 5 -12.01 -29.72 16.72
N PRO A 6 -11.46 -28.63 16.15
CA PRO A 6 -10.15 -28.14 16.54
C PRO A 6 -10.22 -27.69 18.00
N LYS A 7 -9.22 -28.10 18.80
CA LYS A 7 -9.03 -27.56 20.15
C LYS A 7 -8.81 -26.06 20.02
N LEU A 8 -9.81 -25.28 20.39
CA LEU A 8 -9.62 -23.87 20.71
C LEU A 8 -8.87 -23.86 22.03
N GLU A 9 -7.55 -23.73 21.98
CA GLU A 9 -6.80 -23.39 23.19
C GLU A 9 -7.27 -22.00 23.65
N PRO A 10 -7.65 -21.84 24.93
CA PRO A 10 -8.00 -20.54 25.44
C PRO A 10 -6.80 -19.63 25.23
N ILE A 11 -7.02 -18.49 24.56
CA ILE A 11 -6.01 -17.45 24.44
C ILE A 11 -5.74 -16.97 25.87
N TYR A 12 -4.77 -17.61 26.53
CA TYR A 12 -4.34 -17.24 27.86
C TYR A 12 -3.72 -15.85 27.74
N ARG A 13 -4.53 -14.82 27.99
CA ARG A 13 -4.07 -13.44 28.03
C ARG A 13 -3.33 -13.27 29.36
N PRO A 14 -2.00 -13.12 29.40
CA PRO A 14 -1.28 -12.89 30.64
C PRO A 14 -1.41 -11.41 31.05
N THR A 15 -2.62 -10.87 31.13
CA THR A 15 -2.82 -9.44 31.46
C THR A 15 -2.77 -9.17 32.95
N ARG A 16 -2.88 -10.19 33.82
CA ARG A 16 -3.01 -9.97 35.26
C ARG A 16 -1.68 -9.70 35.98
N ARG A 17 -0.53 -9.99 35.37
CA ARG A 17 0.78 -9.81 36.05
C ARG A 17 1.40 -8.42 35.88
N LYS A 18 1.02 -7.66 34.85
CA LYS A 18 1.57 -6.30 34.63
C LYS A 18 0.80 -5.19 35.34
N THR A 19 -0.46 -5.43 35.72
CA THR A 19 -1.29 -4.44 36.44
C THR A 19 -0.85 -4.22 37.88
N ASN A 20 -0.13 -5.17 38.48
CA ASN A 20 0.28 -5.10 39.88
C ASN A 20 1.52 -4.23 40.12
N LYS A 21 2.15 -3.68 39.07
CA LYS A 21 3.26 -2.74 39.21
C LYS A 21 2.81 -1.29 39.54
N ILE A 22 1.50 -1.06 39.59
CA ILE A 22 0.91 0.29 39.55
C ILE A 22 0.53 0.82 40.94
N ILE A 23 0.42 -0.03 41.97
CA ILE A 23 -0.11 0.42 43.27
C ILE A 23 0.99 0.99 44.20
N ASP A 24 2.27 0.76 43.88
CA ASP A 24 3.40 1.18 44.73
C ASP A 24 4.14 2.43 44.20
N HIS A 25 3.52 3.28 43.37
CA HIS A 25 4.09 4.59 43.05
C HIS A 25 3.49 5.63 43.99
N ASN A 26 4.22 5.85 45.10
CA ASN A 26 4.08 7.08 45.87
C ASN A 26 4.15 8.26 44.88
N ILE A 27 3.17 9.17 44.93
CA ILE A 27 3.03 10.27 43.98
C ILE A 27 4.22 11.22 44.17
N ILE A 28 5.24 11.09 43.31
CA ILE A 28 6.49 11.85 43.43
C ILE A 28 6.63 12.91 42.32
N ASP A 29 6.03 12.70 41.12
CA ASP A 29 6.03 13.70 40.04
C ASP A 29 4.85 13.52 39.06
N ILE A 30 4.17 14.62 38.71
CA ILE A 30 3.00 14.62 37.82
C ILE A 30 3.41 14.28 36.38
N GLU A 31 4.58 14.74 35.94
CA GLU A 31 5.06 14.49 34.58
C GLU A 31 5.44 13.02 34.36
N GLU A 32 6.07 12.40 35.36
CA GLU A 32 6.41 10.98 35.32
C GLU A 32 5.15 10.08 35.32
N THR A 33 4.13 10.45 36.10
CA THR A 33 2.86 9.70 36.16
C THR A 33 2.03 9.84 34.87
N THR A 34 2.00 11.01 34.25
CA THR A 34 1.30 11.21 32.97
C THR A 34 1.98 10.44 31.84
N GLN A 35 3.32 10.43 31.83
CA GLN A 35 4.09 9.70 30.81
C GLN A 35 3.95 8.18 30.95
N THR A 36 4.02 7.65 32.18
CA THR A 36 3.81 6.21 32.44
C THR A 36 2.41 5.75 32.05
N PHE A 37 1.38 6.56 32.35
CA PHE A 37 0.00 6.29 31.94
C PHE A 37 -0.17 6.31 30.42
N THR A 38 0.40 7.31 29.75
CA THR A 38 0.36 7.44 28.29
C THR A 38 1.04 6.26 27.60
N ASN A 39 2.21 5.85 28.11
CA ASN A 39 2.93 4.68 27.61
C ASN A 39 2.11 3.41 27.80
N LEU A 40 1.45 3.24 28.96
CA LEU A 40 0.62 2.07 29.24
C LEU A 40 -0.56 1.95 28.27
N ILE A 41 -1.26 3.06 28.00
CA ILE A 41 -2.36 3.09 27.03
C ILE A 41 -1.83 2.71 25.64
N THR A 42 -0.71 3.31 25.23
CA THR A 42 -0.10 3.08 23.92
C THR A 42 0.36 1.63 23.76
N ASP A 43 1.03 1.06 24.76
CA ASP A 43 1.46 -0.33 24.79
C ASP A 43 0.28 -1.30 24.76
N SER A 44 -0.77 -1.00 25.53
CA SER A 44 -2.00 -1.79 25.55
C SER A 44 -2.69 -1.75 24.19
N ALA A 45 -2.78 -0.58 23.56
CA ALA A 45 -3.34 -0.41 22.22
C ALA A 45 -2.53 -1.18 21.16
N ASN A 46 -1.20 -1.05 21.17
CA ASN A 46 -0.31 -1.78 20.27
C ASN A 46 -0.44 -3.30 20.43
N MET A 47 -0.59 -3.78 21.67
CA MET A 47 -0.69 -5.21 21.97
C MET A 47 -2.08 -5.81 21.68
N THR A 48 -3.15 -5.01 21.71
CA THR A 48 -4.53 -5.50 21.54
C THR A 48 -5.12 -5.21 20.18
N ILE A 49 -4.83 -4.05 19.59
CA ILE A 49 -5.41 -3.61 18.31
C ILE A 49 -4.48 -3.99 17.14
N GLY A 50 -3.16 -3.93 17.36
CA GLY A 50 -2.14 -4.16 16.34
C GLY A 50 -2.09 -3.04 15.28
N THR A 51 -0.94 -2.88 14.63
CA THR A 51 -0.80 -1.92 13.52
C THR A 51 -1.00 -2.63 12.19
N THR A 52 -1.89 -2.09 11.34
CA THR A 52 -2.11 -2.62 9.99
C THR A 52 -1.25 -1.87 8.98
N ASN A 53 -0.13 -2.48 8.58
CA ASN A 53 0.71 -1.99 7.48
C ASN A 53 0.16 -2.48 6.13
N GLN A 54 -1.02 -2.00 5.72
CA GLN A 54 -1.56 -2.28 4.39
C GLN A 54 -0.87 -1.40 3.34
N THR A 55 0.23 -1.91 2.77
CA THR A 55 0.80 -1.31 1.57
C THR A 55 -0.13 -1.60 0.40
N LYS A 56 -0.80 -0.56 -0.12
CA LYS A 56 -1.63 -0.67 -1.32
C LYS A 56 -0.72 -1.02 -2.50
N LYS A 57 -0.74 -2.28 -2.92
CA LYS A 57 -0.02 -2.71 -4.12
C LYS A 57 -0.58 -1.95 -5.32
N PRO A 58 0.29 -1.49 -6.24
CA PRO A 58 -0.19 -0.87 -7.46
C PRO A 58 -1.10 -1.83 -8.24
N ARG A 59 -2.19 -1.29 -8.78
CA ARG A 59 -3.19 -2.08 -9.52
C ARG A 59 -2.61 -2.81 -10.73
N VAL A 60 -1.53 -2.27 -11.31
CA VAL A 60 -0.90 -2.79 -12.52
C VAL A 60 0.61 -2.95 -12.32
N PRO A 61 1.22 -4.02 -12.87
CA PRO A 61 2.66 -4.28 -12.69
C PRO A 61 3.58 -3.20 -13.28
N TRP A 62 3.11 -2.45 -14.29
CA TRP A 62 3.87 -1.37 -14.93
C TRP A 62 3.74 -0.02 -14.22
N TRP A 63 3.01 0.06 -13.10
CA TRP A 63 2.91 1.30 -12.33
C TRP A 63 4.22 1.57 -11.59
N ASN A 64 4.69 2.81 -11.65
CA ASN A 64 5.92 3.23 -10.97
C ASN A 64 5.78 4.67 -10.45
N GLU A 65 6.65 5.06 -9.52
CA GLU A 65 6.62 6.39 -8.90
C GLU A 65 6.89 7.51 -9.92
N LYS A 66 7.75 7.24 -10.93
CA LYS A 66 8.05 8.19 -12.02
C LYS A 66 6.82 8.53 -12.87
N ILE A 67 5.94 7.57 -13.13
CA ILE A 67 4.67 7.75 -13.84
C ILE A 67 3.71 8.55 -12.97
N LYS A 68 3.63 8.23 -11.68
CA LYS A 68 2.80 8.99 -10.72
C LYS A 68 3.20 10.46 -10.69
N GLU A 69 4.50 10.73 -10.58
CA GLU A 69 5.05 12.07 -10.62
C GLU A 69 4.76 12.78 -11.96
N ALA A 70 5.00 12.11 -13.10
CA ALA A 70 4.74 12.67 -14.42
C ALA A 70 3.26 12.99 -14.65
N ILE A 71 2.34 12.14 -14.16
CA ILE A 71 0.90 12.40 -14.20
C ILE A 71 0.54 13.60 -13.31
N SER A 72 1.11 13.68 -12.11
CA SER A 72 0.92 14.80 -11.19
C SER A 72 1.35 16.13 -11.84
N ASN A 73 2.55 16.17 -12.41
CA ASN A 73 3.07 17.35 -13.10
C ASN A 73 2.20 17.75 -14.31
N LYS A 74 1.79 16.78 -15.14
CA LYS A 74 0.85 17.02 -16.25
C LYS A 74 -0.50 17.57 -15.77
N ASN A 75 -1.01 17.09 -14.63
CA ASN A 75 -2.26 17.59 -14.06
C ASN A 75 -2.09 19.02 -13.51
N LYS A 76 -0.96 19.33 -12.85
CA LYS A 76 -0.64 20.69 -12.41
C LYS A 76 -0.62 21.67 -13.58
N ALA A 77 0.09 21.32 -14.67
CA ALA A 77 0.11 22.14 -15.88
C ALA A 77 -1.27 22.27 -16.55
N LEU A 78 -2.10 21.22 -16.51
CA LEU A 78 -3.48 21.31 -16.99
C LEU A 78 -4.30 22.31 -16.17
N THR A 79 -4.14 22.32 -14.84
CA THR A 79 -4.79 23.29 -13.97
C THR A 79 -4.30 24.72 -14.28
N SER A 80 -2.99 24.93 -14.46
CA SER A 80 -2.43 26.23 -14.84
C SER A 80 -2.98 26.72 -16.19
N PHE A 81 -3.00 25.85 -17.21
CA PHE A 81 -3.58 26.16 -18.52
C PHE A 81 -5.08 26.49 -18.44
N LYS A 82 -5.85 25.76 -17.62
CA LYS A 82 -7.28 26.03 -17.42
C LYS A 82 -7.54 27.41 -16.79
N LYS A 83 -6.67 27.83 -15.86
CA LYS A 83 -6.73 29.16 -15.23
C LYS A 83 -6.31 30.24 -16.22
N ASN A 84 -5.16 30.05 -16.87
CA ASN A 84 -4.53 31.05 -17.75
C ASN A 84 -4.15 30.40 -19.08
N LYS A 85 -4.88 30.74 -20.15
CA LYS A 85 -4.68 30.15 -21.49
C LYS A 85 -3.55 30.86 -22.27
N THR A 86 -2.36 30.94 -21.69
CA THR A 86 -1.18 31.54 -22.36
C THR A 86 -0.48 30.52 -23.24
N SER A 87 0.32 31.00 -24.21
CA SER A 87 1.16 30.19 -25.09
C SER A 87 2.12 29.28 -24.32
N GLU A 88 2.74 29.81 -23.26
CA GLU A 88 3.72 29.09 -22.44
C GLU A 88 3.05 27.91 -21.73
N ASN A 89 1.85 28.14 -21.17
CA ASN A 89 1.08 27.10 -20.50
C ASN A 89 0.64 25.98 -21.46
N VAL A 90 0.32 26.33 -22.72
CA VAL A 90 0.03 25.33 -23.76
C VAL A 90 1.25 24.48 -24.06
N ILE A 91 2.40 25.11 -24.30
CA ILE A 91 3.67 24.42 -24.61
C ILE A 91 4.06 23.49 -23.46
N GLU A 92 4.00 23.98 -22.22
CA GLU A 92 4.34 23.19 -21.04
C GLU A 92 3.39 21.99 -20.87
N LEU A 93 2.08 22.20 -21.04
CA LEU A 93 1.10 21.13 -20.99
C LEU A 93 1.35 20.06 -22.06
N GLN A 94 1.67 20.46 -23.29
CA GLN A 94 2.02 19.53 -24.37
C GLN A 94 3.30 18.74 -24.04
N ARG A 95 4.34 19.41 -23.54
CA ARG A 95 5.60 18.77 -23.11
C ARG A 95 5.37 17.71 -22.04
N LEU A 96 4.60 18.05 -20.99
CA LEU A 96 4.32 17.14 -19.89
C LEU A 96 3.37 16.00 -20.28
N ARG A 97 2.42 16.26 -21.19
CA ARG A 97 1.60 15.22 -21.83
C ARG A 97 2.46 14.22 -22.59
N ALA A 98 3.39 14.69 -23.43
CA ALA A 98 4.31 13.84 -24.18
C ALA A 98 5.19 12.99 -23.22
N LYS A 99 5.77 13.63 -22.19
CA LYS A 99 6.60 12.95 -21.18
C LYS A 99 5.83 11.84 -20.45
N SER A 100 4.62 12.14 -19.96
CA SER A 100 3.78 11.15 -19.26
C SER A 100 3.39 9.98 -20.17
N LYS A 101 3.00 10.25 -21.44
CA LYS A 101 2.66 9.22 -22.42
C LYS A 101 3.86 8.33 -22.74
N PHE A 102 5.04 8.92 -22.92
CA PHE A 102 6.28 8.20 -23.16
C PHE A 102 6.62 7.25 -22.01
N LEU A 103 6.62 7.75 -20.76
CA LEU A 103 6.94 6.94 -19.58
C LEU A 103 5.96 5.77 -19.40
N ILE A 104 4.66 6.00 -19.58
CA ILE A 104 3.65 4.94 -19.51
C ILE A 104 3.89 3.89 -20.60
N LYS A 105 4.14 4.31 -21.84
CA LYS A 105 4.40 3.39 -22.96
C LYS A 105 5.65 2.56 -22.70
N ASN A 106 6.73 3.19 -22.24
CA ASN A 106 7.98 2.52 -21.95
C ASN A 106 7.83 1.49 -20.82
N SER A 107 7.18 1.88 -19.71
CA SER A 107 7.00 0.97 -18.58
C SER A 107 6.08 -0.21 -18.92
N LYS A 108 5.04 0.01 -19.73
CA LYS A 108 4.19 -1.09 -20.22
C LYS A 108 4.98 -2.08 -21.08
N ARG A 109 5.82 -1.57 -21.99
CA ARG A 109 6.69 -2.40 -22.82
C ARG A 109 7.66 -3.19 -21.96
N GLU A 110 8.31 -2.54 -21.00
CA GLU A 110 9.26 -3.18 -20.11
C GLU A 110 8.62 -4.30 -19.29
N SER A 111 7.48 -4.03 -18.65
CA SER A 111 6.74 -5.06 -17.92
C SER A 111 6.27 -6.22 -18.81
N TRP A 112 5.95 -5.96 -20.08
CA TRP A 112 5.62 -7.00 -21.04
C TRP A 112 6.84 -7.84 -21.42
N ASN A 113 7.99 -7.21 -21.67
CA ASN A 113 9.24 -7.90 -21.97
C ASN A 113 9.67 -8.78 -20.79
N ILE A 114 9.66 -8.24 -19.56
CA ILE A 114 9.95 -8.99 -18.34
C ILE A 114 9.00 -10.17 -18.18
N TYR A 115 7.71 -10.00 -18.48
CA TYR A 115 6.76 -11.11 -18.36
C TYR A 115 7.01 -12.19 -19.42
N THR A 116 7.16 -11.80 -20.68
CA THR A 116 7.36 -12.74 -21.79
C THR A 116 8.67 -13.51 -21.67
N SER A 117 9.74 -12.92 -21.12
CA SER A 117 10.99 -13.63 -20.85
C SER A 117 10.85 -14.71 -19.76
N THR A 118 9.84 -14.64 -18.90
CA THR A 118 9.59 -15.64 -17.85
C THR A 118 8.74 -16.82 -18.30
N ILE A 119 8.13 -16.77 -19.49
CA ILE A 119 7.26 -17.84 -20.00
C ILE A 119 8.12 -19.02 -20.46
N ASN A 120 7.80 -20.21 -19.97
CA ASN A 120 8.45 -21.47 -20.34
C ASN A 120 7.42 -22.58 -20.52
N GLY A 121 7.86 -23.76 -20.98
CA GLY A 121 6.97 -24.91 -21.23
C GLY A 121 6.23 -25.46 -19.99
N LYS A 122 6.62 -25.05 -18.77
CA LYS A 122 5.93 -25.40 -17.51
C LYS A 122 4.87 -24.38 -17.10
N THR A 123 4.73 -23.28 -17.84
CA THR A 123 3.78 -22.20 -17.49
C THR A 123 2.37 -22.59 -17.94
N SER A 124 1.42 -22.67 -17.01
CA SER A 124 0.05 -23.05 -17.37
C SER A 124 -0.68 -21.93 -18.12
N PRO A 125 -1.56 -22.25 -19.09
CA PRO A 125 -2.35 -21.25 -19.81
C PRO A 125 -3.17 -20.32 -18.90
N SER A 126 -3.69 -20.86 -17.79
CA SER A 126 -4.45 -20.08 -16.79
C SER A 126 -3.59 -19.02 -16.10
N GLN A 127 -2.34 -19.35 -15.77
CA GLN A 127 -1.39 -18.38 -15.22
C GLN A 127 -1.08 -17.28 -16.24
N VAL A 128 -0.93 -17.67 -17.52
CA VAL A 128 -0.67 -16.72 -18.60
C VAL A 128 -1.80 -15.72 -18.75
N TRP A 129 -3.04 -16.21 -18.84
CA TRP A 129 -4.22 -15.35 -18.96
C TRP A 129 -4.40 -14.42 -17.76
N ARG A 130 -4.15 -14.91 -16.54
CA ARG A 130 -4.21 -14.08 -15.33
C ARG A 130 -3.19 -12.95 -15.37
N LYS A 131 -1.95 -13.22 -15.81
CA LYS A 131 -0.92 -12.20 -15.96
C LYS A 131 -1.26 -11.18 -17.04
N ILE A 132 -1.74 -11.62 -18.21
CA ILE A 132 -2.21 -10.73 -19.28
C ILE A 132 -3.32 -9.79 -18.78
N LYS A 133 -4.31 -10.32 -18.04
CA LYS A 133 -5.38 -9.50 -17.43
C LYS A 133 -4.81 -8.46 -16.46
N SER A 134 -3.85 -8.85 -15.60
CA SER A 134 -3.20 -7.93 -14.66
C SER A 134 -2.44 -6.79 -15.35
N LEU A 135 -1.79 -7.06 -16.49
CA LEU A 135 -1.06 -6.07 -17.27
C LEU A 135 -1.99 -5.10 -17.99
N LYS A 136 -3.17 -5.55 -18.41
CA LYS A 136 -4.20 -4.72 -19.03
C LYS A 136 -5.15 -4.04 -18.03
N ALA A 137 -4.91 -4.20 -16.72
CA ALA A 137 -5.78 -3.68 -15.64
C ALA A 137 -7.21 -4.27 -15.61
N TYR A 138 -7.45 -5.40 -16.28
CA TYR A 138 -8.72 -6.12 -16.19
C TYR A 138 -8.84 -6.79 -14.83
N HIS A 139 -10.00 -6.64 -14.20
CA HIS A 139 -10.29 -7.23 -12.91
C HIS A 139 -10.23 -8.77 -12.98
N VAL A 140 -9.63 -9.40 -11.98
CA VAL A 140 -9.84 -10.82 -11.71
C VAL A 140 -10.58 -10.86 -10.38
N THR A 141 -11.90 -10.88 -10.45
CA THR A 141 -12.75 -11.28 -9.31
C THR A 141 -12.46 -12.76 -9.16
N THR A 142 -11.59 -13.13 -8.22
CA THR A 142 -11.52 -14.51 -7.79
C THR A 142 -12.71 -14.70 -6.85
N THR A 143 -13.82 -15.22 -7.39
CA THR A 143 -14.97 -15.73 -6.64
C THR A 143 -14.68 -17.15 -6.20
#